data_AF-U7UBF4-F1
#
_entry.id   AF-U7UBF4-F1
#
_cell.length_a   1.000
_cell.length_b   1.000
_cell.length_c   1.000
_cell.angle_alpha   90.00
_cell.angle_beta   90.00
_cell.angle_gamma   90.00
#
_symmetry.space_group_name_H-M   'P 1'
#
loop_
_entity.id
_entity.type
_entity.pdbx_description
1 polymer ?
#
loop_
_entity_poly.entity_id
_entity_poly.type
_entity_poly.pdbx_seq_one_letter_code
_entity_poly.pdbx_strand_id
1 'polypeptide(L)'
;MKRKFPPLLMLILVLVILYGTYSVSNSLITRNRIKQQMSENDKKIKTLKDDISKIKEEIENSDSLEFIEKVAREEYGMVKPREVIYVDKEKENNMEDPIGVRDR
;
A
#
# COMPACT_ATOMS: atom_id res chain seq x y z
N MET A 1 -36.56 -60.99 -6.48
CA MET A 1 -35.65 -60.94 -5.31
C MET A 1 -35.41 -59.48 -4.91
N LYS A 2 -36.03 -58.99 -3.82
CA LYS A 2 -35.73 -57.65 -3.29
C LYS A 2 -34.50 -57.77 -2.38
N ARG A 3 -33.32 -57.39 -2.88
CA ARG A 3 -32.09 -57.33 -2.08
C ARG A 3 -32.32 -56.30 -0.96
N LYS A 4 -32.47 -56.77 0.28
CA LYS A 4 -32.51 -55.91 1.46
C LYS A 4 -31.09 -55.40 1.65
N PHE A 5 -30.85 -54.13 1.35
CA PHE A 5 -29.57 -53.49 1.68
C PHE A 5 -29.31 -53.68 3.18
N PRO A 6 -28.14 -54.19 3.58
CA PRO A 6 -27.88 -54.45 5.00
C PRO A 6 -27.89 -53.09 5.73
N PRO A 7 -28.63 -52.97 6.86
CA PRO A 7 -28.74 -51.71 7.60
C PRO A 7 -27.37 -51.16 8.04
N LEU A 8 -26.38 -52.04 8.19
CA LEU A 8 -24.98 -51.69 8.45
C LEU A 8 -24.36 -50.83 7.33
N LEU A 9 -24.67 -51.11 6.07
CA LEU A 9 -24.12 -50.38 4.92
C LEU A 9 -24.78 -49.00 4.78
N MET A 10 -26.04 -48.88 5.20
CA MET A 10 -26.71 -47.59 5.34
C MET A 10 -26.11 -46.75 6.48
N LEU A 11 -25.79 -47.37 7.62
CA LEU A 11 -25.13 -46.69 8.75
C LEU A 11 -23.75 -46.16 8.38
N ILE A 12 -22.94 -46.97 7.68
CA ILE A 12 -21.62 -46.55 7.18
C ILE A 12 -21.76 -45.39 6.20
N LEU A 13 -22.74 -45.43 5.29
CA LEU A 13 -22.99 -44.34 4.36
C LEU A 13 -23.33 -43.02 5.07
N VAL A 14 -24.16 -43.06 6.10
CA VAL A 14 -24.51 -41.88 6.91
C VAL A 14 -23.29 -41.31 7.63
N LEU A 15 -22.43 -42.17 8.20
CA LEU A 15 -21.19 -41.74 8.86
C LEU A 15 -20.21 -41.07 7.89
N VAL A 16 -20.07 -41.61 6.67
CA VAL A 16 -19.23 -41.01 5.62
C VAL A 16 -19.76 -39.63 5.19
N ILE A 17 -21.08 -39.49 5.05
CA ILE A 17 -21.71 -38.20 4.72
C ILE A 17 -21.51 -37.19 5.86
N LEU A 18 -21.71 -37.59 7.11
CA LEU A 18 -21.52 -36.72 8.28
C LEU A 18 -20.06 -36.24 8.42
N TYR A 19 -19.11 -37.14 8.17
CA TYR A 19 -17.69 -36.82 8.23
C TYR A 19 -17.27 -35.89 7.06
N GLY A 20 -17.81 -36.14 5.87
CA GLY A 20 -17.54 -35.34 4.67
C GLY A 20 -18.04 -33.90 4.80
N THR A 21 -19.24 -33.68 5.35
CA THR A 21 -19.81 -32.34 5.52
C THR A 21 -19.06 -31.50 6.56
N TYR A 22 -18.54 -32.13 7.62
CA TYR A 22 -17.71 -31.46 8.62
C TYR A 22 -16.40 -30.90 8.01
N SER A 23 -15.74 -31.66 7.13
CA SER A 23 -14.45 -31.28 6.54
C SER A 23 -14.53 -30.13 5.53
N VAL A 24 -15.61 -30.07 4.74
CA VAL A 24 -15.76 -29.07 3.66
C VAL A 24 -16.02 -27.66 4.20
N SER A 25 -16.66 -27.55 5.36
CA SER A 25 -17.12 -26.28 5.94
C SER A 25 -15.97 -25.31 6.24
N ASN A 26 -14.87 -25.78 6.83
CA ASN A 26 -13.71 -24.94 7.16
C ASN A 26 -12.86 -24.55 5.94
N SER A 27 -12.92 -25.33 4.86
CA SER A 27 -12.13 -25.08 3.65
C SER A 27 -12.66 -23.89 2.84
N LEU A 28 -13.95 -23.58 2.92
CA LEU A 28 -14.58 -22.52 2.13
C LEU A 28 -14.28 -21.11 2.65
N ILE A 29 -14.27 -20.93 3.97
CA ILE A 29 -14.05 -19.62 4.60
C ILE A 29 -12.62 -19.13 4.35
N THR A 30 -11.63 -20.01 4.55
CA THR A 30 -10.22 -19.69 4.32
C THR A 30 -9.94 -19.37 2.86
N ARG A 31 -10.55 -20.11 1.92
CA ARG A 31 -10.42 -19.85 0.48
C ARG A 31 -10.98 -18.49 0.07
N ASN A 32 -12.13 -18.08 0.61
CA ASN A 32 -12.69 -16.76 0.32
C ASN A 32 -11.83 -15.64 0.88
N ARG A 33 -11.29 -15.79 2.10
CA ARG A 33 -10.37 -14.80 2.69
C ARG A 33 -9.10 -14.65 1.86
N ILE A 34 -8.49 -15.76 1.42
CA ILE A 34 -7.29 -15.74 0.57
C ILE A 34 -7.60 -15.09 -0.79
N LYS A 35 -8.75 -15.40 -1.40
CA LYS A 35 -9.17 -14.77 -2.66
C LYS A 35 -9.40 -13.27 -2.53
N GLN A 36 -9.99 -12.82 -1.42
CA GLN A 36 -10.16 -11.38 -1.15
C GLN A 36 -8.80 -10.69 -0.98
N GLN A 37 -7.88 -11.28 -0.20
CA GLN A 37 -6.54 -10.74 -0.02
C GLN A 37 -5.75 -10.69 -1.34
N MET A 38 -5.87 -11.72 -2.19
CA MET A 38 -5.30 -11.68 -3.54
C MET A 38 -5.91 -10.56 -4.37
N SER A 39 -7.23 -10.41 -4.38
CA SER A 39 -7.90 -9.35 -5.15
C SER A 39 -7.50 -7.95 -4.69
N GLU A 40 -7.37 -7.73 -3.38
CA GLU A 40 -6.90 -6.45 -2.83
C GLU A 40 -5.43 -6.17 -3.19
N ASN A 41 -4.58 -7.19 -3.11
CA ASN A 41 -3.18 -7.06 -3.49
C ASN A 41 -3.03 -6.81 -4.99
N ASP A 42 -3.79 -7.50 -5.84
CA ASP A 42 -3.79 -7.28 -7.28
C ASP A 42 -4.26 -5.86 -7.64
N LYS A 43 -5.28 -5.34 -6.93
CA LYS A 43 -5.70 -3.94 -7.07
C LYS A 43 -4.57 -2.98 -6.70
N LYS A 44 -3.89 -3.20 -5.57
CA LYS A 44 -2.74 -2.37 -5.14
C LYS A 44 -1.59 -2.41 -6.14
N ILE A 45 -1.28 -3.60 -6.67
CA ILE A 45 -0.25 -3.76 -7.69
C ILE A 45 -0.64 -2.99 -8.96
N LYS A 46 -1.90 -3.07 -9.37
CA LYS A 46 -2.40 -2.33 -10.53
C LYS A 46 -2.30 -0.82 -10.32
N THR A 47 -2.79 -0.31 -9.19
CA THR A 47 -2.73 1.14 -8.90
C THR A 47 -1.28 1.64 -8.85
N LEU A 48 -0.39 0.91 -8.18
CA LEU A 48 1.02 1.29 -8.12
C LEU A 48 1.70 1.25 -9.49
N LYS A 49 1.36 0.29 -10.35
CA LYS A 49 1.85 0.25 -11.73
C LYS A 49 1.34 1.42 -12.55
N ASP A 50 0.06 1.76 -12.42
CA ASP A 50 -0.52 2.91 -13.10
C ASP A 50 0.15 4.20 -12.63
N ASP A 51 0.38 4.37 -11.32
CA ASP A 51 1.08 5.52 -10.75
C ASP A 51 2.53 5.62 -11.23
N ILE A 52 3.27 4.50 -11.24
CA ILE A 52 4.63 4.45 -11.79
C ILE A 52 4.61 4.84 -13.27
N SER A 53 3.63 4.37 -14.05
CA SER A 53 3.52 4.71 -15.46
C SER A 53 3.25 6.20 -15.68
N LYS A 54 2.38 6.80 -14.88
CA LYS A 54 2.09 8.25 -14.91
C LYS A 54 3.29 9.07 -14.49
N ILE A 55 3.97 8.71 -13.40
CA ILE A 55 5.18 9.40 -12.96
C ILE A 55 6.28 9.26 -14.00
N LYS A 56 6.40 8.11 -14.67
CA LYS A 56 7.37 7.91 -15.75
C LYS A 56 7.03 8.71 -16.99
N GLU A 57 5.75 8.80 -17.36
CA GLU A 57 5.28 9.67 -18.45
C GLU A 57 5.48 11.14 -18.09
N GLU A 58 5.19 11.54 -16.85
CA GLU A 58 5.52 12.86 -16.32
C GLU A 58 7.02 13.09 -16.42
N ILE A 59 7.89 12.19 -15.95
CA ILE A 59 9.35 12.30 -16.07
C ILE A 59 9.83 12.33 -17.52
N GLU A 60 9.30 11.51 -18.43
CA GLU A 60 9.67 11.55 -19.85
C GLU A 60 9.23 12.87 -20.51
N ASN A 61 8.09 13.42 -20.08
CA ASN A 61 7.68 14.78 -20.42
C ASN A 61 8.43 15.87 -19.61
N SER A 62 9.11 15.49 -18.51
CA SER A 62 9.81 16.33 -17.52
C SER A 62 11.32 16.07 -17.46
N ASP A 63 11.91 15.44 -18.47
CA ASP A 63 13.37 15.53 -18.75
C ASP A 63 13.77 16.99 -19.03
N SER A 64 12.80 17.92 -18.96
CA SER A 64 13.03 19.33 -18.76
C SER A 64 13.86 19.56 -17.48
N LEU A 65 14.92 20.35 -17.67
CA LEU A 65 15.76 20.90 -16.61
C LEU A 65 14.95 21.53 -15.45
N GLU A 66 13.71 21.94 -15.72
CA GLU A 66 12.74 22.53 -14.80
C GLU A 66 12.31 21.61 -13.65
N PHE A 67 12.07 20.32 -13.90
CA PHE A 67 11.64 19.39 -12.84
C PHE A 67 12.80 19.07 -11.88
N ILE A 68 13.99 18.85 -12.45
CA ILE A 68 15.22 18.66 -11.67
C ILE A 68 15.52 19.91 -10.84
N GLU A 69 15.39 21.09 -11.43
CA GLU A 69 15.56 22.37 -10.73
C GLU A 69 14.52 22.56 -9.61
N LYS A 70 13.27 22.16 -9.83
CA LYS A 70 12.21 22.23 -8.81
C LYS A 70 12.51 21.35 -7.60
N VAL A 71 12.82 20.07 -7.81
CA VAL A 71 13.17 19.15 -6.71
C VAL A 71 14.43 19.61 -5.98
N ALA A 72 15.44 20.08 -6.72
CA ALA A 72 16.66 20.65 -6.14
C ALA A 72 16.40 21.86 -5.23
N ARG A 73 15.48 22.75 -5.63
CA ARG A 73 15.12 23.94 -4.83
C ARG A 73 14.20 23.61 -3.66
N GLU A 74 13.19 22.77 -3.86
CA GLU A 74 12.16 22.47 -2.86
C GLU A 74 12.66 21.50 -1.78
N GLU A 75 13.34 20.42 -2.16
CA GLU A 75 13.75 19.37 -1.22
C GLU A 75 15.17 19.61 -0.66
N TYR A 76 16.05 20.26 -1.43
CA TYR A 76 17.46 20.44 -1.07
C TYR A 76 17.87 21.91 -0.90
N GLY A 77 16.98 22.87 -1.13
CA GLY A 77 17.28 24.31 -0.98
C GLY A 77 18.40 24.81 -1.91
N MET A 78 18.72 24.08 -2.98
CA MET A 78 19.83 24.43 -3.87
C MET A 78 19.47 25.65 -4.73
N VAL A 79 20.43 26.55 -4.91
CA VAL A 79 20.30 27.77 -5.73
C VAL A 79 21.41 27.84 -6.78
N LYS A 80 21.19 28.56 -7.88
CA LYS A 80 22.23 28.71 -8.91
C LYS A 80 23.43 29.50 -8.36
N PRO A 81 24.66 29.34 -8.87
CA PRO A 81 25.86 30.03 -8.37
C PRO A 81 25.82 31.58 -8.36
N ARG A 82 24.77 32.19 -8.93
CA ARG A 82 24.55 33.65 -8.99
C ARG A 82 23.25 34.09 -8.30
N GLU A 83 22.58 33.20 -7.57
CA GLU A 83 21.36 33.50 -6.82
C GLU A 83 21.66 33.62 -5.31
N VAL A 84 20.93 34.50 -4.63
CA VAL A 84 21.06 34.75 -3.19
C VAL A 84 19.74 34.41 -2.49
N ILE A 85 19.82 33.68 -1.38
CA ILE A 85 18.65 33.32 -0.56
C ILE A 85 18.31 34.54 0.32
N TYR A 86 17.10 35.06 0.18
CA TYR A 86 16.58 36.09 1.09
C TYR A 86 15.79 35.42 2.21
N VAL A 87 16.29 35.51 3.44
CA VAL A 87 15.57 35.11 4.65
C VAL A 87 14.96 36.38 5.27
N ASP A 88 13.64 36.40 5.40
CA ASP A 88 12.92 37.51 6.02
C ASP A 88 13.04 37.43 7.54
N LYS A 89 13.90 38.29 8.11
CA LYS A 89 14.21 38.32 9.55
C LYS A 89 12.98 38.59 10.42
N GLU A 90 11.94 39.23 9.89
CA GLU A 90 10.71 39.48 10.65
C GLU A 90 9.89 38.20 10.90
N LYS A 91 10.07 37.16 10.06
CA LYS A 91 9.47 35.84 10.27
C LYS A 91 10.32 34.93 11.17
N GLU A 92 11.63 35.15 11.21
CA GLU A 92 12.58 34.42 12.03
C GLU A 92 12.41 34.74 13.53
N ASN A 93 12.15 36.01 13.86
CA ASN A 93 11.96 36.49 15.24
C ASN A 93 10.72 35.92 15.96
N ASN A 94 9.78 35.27 15.25
CA ASN A 94 8.63 34.59 15.87
C ASN A 94 8.93 33.12 16.24
N MET A 95 10.12 32.61 15.95
CA MET A 95 10.56 31.27 16.36
C MET A 95 11.65 31.29 17.45
N GLU A 96 12.19 32.46 17.81
CA GLU A 96 13.26 32.60 18.80
C GLU A 96 13.04 33.80 19.73
N ASP A 97 12.37 33.61 20.88
CA ASP A 97 12.66 34.38 22.11
C ASP A 97 12.16 33.59 23.34
N PRO A 98 12.98 33.36 24.39
CA PRO A 98 13.34 34.42 25.34
C PRO A 98 14.80 34.34 25.83
N ILE A 99 15.58 35.40 25.61
CA ILE A 99 16.59 35.96 26.54
C ILE A 99 17.47 34.95 27.34
N GLY A 100 18.80 34.92 27.22
CA GLY A 100 19.71 35.87 26.60
C GLY A 100 21.12 35.67 27.16
N VAL A 101 22.14 35.92 26.34
CA VAL A 101 23.48 36.21 26.82
C VAL A 101 24.03 37.34 25.97
N ARG A 102 24.08 38.52 26.61
CA ARG A 102 24.73 39.72 26.09
C ARG A 102 26.22 39.53 26.32
N ASP A 103 26.98 39.23 25.27
CA ASP A 103 28.44 39.30 25.32
C ASP A 103 28.96 40.48 24.48
N ARG A 104 29.37 41.49 25.26
CA ARG A 104 30.27 42.62 25.00
C ARG A 104 29.75 43.81 24.21
#